data_AF-A0AAC8W532-F1
#
_entry.id   AF-A0AAC8W532-F1
#
_cell.length_a   1.000
_cell.length_b   1.000
_cell.length_c   1.000
_cell.angle_alpha   90.00
_cell.angle_beta   90.00
_cell.angle_gamma   90.00
#
_symmetry.space_group_name_H-M   'P 1'
#
loop_
_entity.id
_entity.type
_entity.pdbx_description
1 polymer ?
#
loop_
_entity_poly.entity_id
_entity_poly.type
_entity_poly.pdbx_seq_one_letter_code
_entity_poly.pdbx_strand_id
1 'polypeptide(L)'
;MLKTVNTLAGTTLAGTAAASLVALLIGAAPASAEIASHRVKLGVLTDMSGFASDSTGRGSVVAAELAAEDFAKELPGVTIEVIHADHQNKPDIGAATARRWLDQDNVDAILDVPFSSVALAVNEVTRKSKAVFIASGPGTTELTGPKCSANTIQWTYDTWALANGTARAVTEAGGKRWFFLTADYAFGHALERDASAVVKALGGSIVGSVRHPPNASDFSSYLLQAQGSGAQIIGLANAVGDTIGSVKQATEFGITGGGQRLAALLMQLSDVAAVGLKDAQGLYLTEAFYWDLNPGTRAFADRFAARMDGRRPTGNQAGVYAGALHYLKAVKAADSTDGTVVAAKMRDLPTDDPLFGKGSVRVDGRAIHDMLFFEVKKPEESKGPWDFYKLVRTIPGPDAFRPLSEGGCPLVTK
;
A
#
# COMPACT_ATOMS: atom_id res chain seq x y z
N MET A 1 95.95 10.01 19.11
CA MET A 1 96.96 10.16 18.04
C MET A 1 96.22 10.55 16.78
N LEU A 2 96.36 11.82 16.39
CA LEU A 2 95.85 12.42 15.15
C LEU A 2 96.43 11.74 13.90
N LYS A 3 95.64 11.74 12.81
CA LYS A 3 96.02 11.92 11.38
C LYS A 3 94.93 11.26 10.50
N THR A 4 94.40 11.78 9.41
CA THR A 4 94.41 13.09 8.73
C THR A 4 93.28 13.00 7.70
N VAL A 5 92.56 14.10 7.47
CA VAL A 5 91.69 14.31 6.31
C VAL A 5 92.55 14.52 5.06
N ASN A 6 92.15 13.99 3.90
CA ASN A 6 92.50 14.63 2.63
C ASN A 6 91.46 14.37 1.52
N THR A 7 91.19 15.45 0.81
CA THR A 7 90.15 15.73 -0.19
C THR A 7 90.70 15.53 -1.61
N LEU A 8 89.84 15.30 -2.63
CA LEU A 8 89.96 15.67 -4.08
C LEU A 8 88.77 15.02 -4.85
N ALA A 9 87.75 15.76 -5.29
CA ALA A 9 87.59 16.43 -6.61
C ALA A 9 87.70 15.47 -7.82
N GLY A 10 86.60 15.05 -8.46
CA GLY A 10 86.02 15.63 -9.70
C GLY A 10 86.68 15.05 -10.96
N THR A 11 86.05 14.27 -11.86
CA THR A 11 85.14 14.74 -12.93
C THR A 11 84.75 13.58 -13.88
N THR A 12 83.54 13.68 -14.46
CA THR A 12 83.06 13.20 -15.79
C THR A 12 83.12 11.71 -16.18
N LEU A 13 81.95 11.12 -16.43
CA LEU A 13 81.55 10.61 -17.76
C LEU A 13 80.03 10.41 -17.83
N ALA A 14 79.46 10.97 -18.89
CA ALA A 14 78.05 10.97 -19.22
C ALA A 14 77.63 9.68 -19.93
N GLY A 15 76.36 9.31 -19.77
CA GLY A 15 75.61 8.58 -20.80
C GLY A 15 75.27 7.13 -20.48
N THR A 16 74.05 6.91 -19.99
CA THR A 16 73.08 6.00 -20.64
C THR A 16 71.66 6.42 -20.27
N ALA A 17 70.80 6.35 -21.27
CA ALA A 17 69.48 6.93 -21.33
C ALA A 17 68.38 5.91 -20.96
N ALA A 18 67.29 6.45 -20.42
CA ALA A 18 65.88 6.15 -20.71
C ALA A 18 65.25 4.78 -20.36
N ALA A 19 63.97 4.89 -19.98
CA ALA A 19 62.93 3.87 -19.75
C ALA A 19 63.02 3.16 -18.37
N SER A 20 62.04 3.21 -17.47
CA SER A 20 60.59 3.23 -17.67
C SER A 20 59.87 3.81 -16.45
N LEU A 21 59.11 4.88 -16.65
CA LEU A 21 58.05 5.32 -15.75
C LEU A 21 56.76 4.65 -16.26
N VAL A 22 56.42 3.47 -15.73
CA VAL A 22 55.11 2.84 -15.97
C VAL A 22 54.33 2.90 -14.66
N ALA A 23 53.28 3.70 -14.71
CA ALA A 23 52.30 3.88 -13.66
C ALA A 23 51.66 2.54 -13.27
N LEU A 24 51.78 2.14 -12.00
CA LEU A 24 50.77 1.29 -11.37
C LEU A 24 49.59 2.18 -10.96
N LEU A 25 48.79 2.57 -11.95
CA LEU A 25 47.36 2.77 -11.75
C LEU A 25 46.76 1.37 -11.58
N ILE A 26 46.82 0.83 -10.36
CA ILE A 26 45.93 -0.27 -9.98
C ILE A 26 44.54 0.36 -10.00
N GLY A 27 43.83 0.14 -11.10
CA GLY A 27 42.44 0.51 -11.22
C GLY A 27 41.69 -0.04 -10.03
N ALA A 28 41.03 0.85 -9.30
CA ALA A 28 39.88 0.47 -8.51
C ALA A 28 38.89 -0.15 -9.49
N ALA A 29 38.87 -1.47 -9.58
CA ALA A 29 37.74 -2.17 -10.14
C ALA A 29 36.50 -1.66 -9.39
N PRO A 30 35.37 -1.38 -10.07
CA PRO A 30 34.13 -1.17 -9.34
C PRO A 30 33.95 -2.44 -8.51
N ALA A 31 33.88 -2.29 -7.19
CA ALA A 31 33.33 -3.34 -6.36
C ALA A 31 31.88 -3.47 -6.84
N SER A 32 31.64 -4.43 -7.75
CA SER A 32 30.30 -4.90 -8.04
C SER A 32 29.73 -5.30 -6.68
N ALA A 33 28.75 -4.56 -6.20
CA ALA A 33 28.05 -4.90 -4.98
C ALA A 33 27.14 -6.09 -5.29
N GLU A 34 27.74 -7.25 -5.54
CA GLU A 34 27.01 -8.51 -5.64
C GLU A 34 26.04 -8.57 -4.45
N ILE A 35 24.74 -8.84 -4.68
CA ILE A 35 23.73 -9.03 -3.62
C ILE A 35 24.35 -9.97 -2.58
N ALA A 36 24.92 -9.38 -1.51
CA ALA A 36 26.06 -9.98 -0.80
C ALA A 36 25.72 -11.29 -0.07
N SER A 37 24.43 -11.57 0.01
CA SER A 37 23.84 -12.70 0.71
C SER A 37 23.29 -13.77 -0.24
N HIS A 38 23.27 -13.53 -1.56
CA HIS A 38 22.53 -14.32 -2.56
C HIS A 38 21.07 -14.62 -2.15
N ARG A 39 20.48 -13.79 -1.29
CA ARG A 39 19.11 -13.96 -0.79
C ARG A 39 18.40 -12.62 -0.62
N VAL A 40 17.10 -12.63 -0.82
CA VAL A 40 16.19 -11.52 -0.51
C VAL A 40 15.04 -12.09 0.32
N LYS A 41 14.82 -11.56 1.53
CA LYS A 41 13.78 -12.03 2.45
C LYS A 41 12.67 -11.01 2.58
N LEU A 42 11.46 -11.42 2.19
CA LEU A 42 10.22 -10.66 2.31
C LEU A 42 9.44 -11.15 3.52
N GLY A 43 9.06 -10.24 4.42
CA GLY A 43 8.23 -10.52 5.59
C GLY A 43 6.82 -9.95 5.42
N VAL A 44 5.82 -10.81 5.27
CA VAL A 44 4.40 -10.40 5.21
C VAL A 44 3.85 -10.32 6.62
N LEU A 45 3.74 -9.10 7.16
CA LEU A 45 3.20 -8.85 8.49
C LEU A 45 1.74 -8.39 8.35
N THR A 46 0.80 -9.26 8.73
CA THR A 46 -0.62 -9.06 8.40
C THR A 46 -1.54 -9.60 9.50
N ASP A 47 -2.85 -9.50 9.27
CA ASP A 47 -3.88 -10.10 10.11
C ASP A 47 -4.17 -11.53 9.66
N MET A 48 -3.69 -12.53 10.39
CA MET A 48 -3.92 -13.94 10.01
C MET A 48 -5.15 -14.55 10.66
N SER A 49 -5.60 -14.00 11.79
CA SER A 49 -6.61 -14.62 12.65
C SER A 49 -7.77 -13.70 13.01
N GLY A 50 -7.62 -12.40 12.80
CA GLY A 50 -8.61 -11.38 13.09
C GLY A 50 -9.56 -11.12 11.93
N PHE A 51 -10.34 -10.05 12.10
CA PHE A 51 -11.47 -9.73 11.23
C PHE A 51 -11.05 -9.29 9.82
N ALA A 52 -9.83 -8.80 9.60
CA ALA A 52 -9.35 -8.39 8.28
C ALA A 52 -8.65 -9.52 7.52
N SER A 53 -8.52 -10.72 8.12
CA SER A 53 -7.80 -11.86 7.54
C SER A 53 -8.28 -12.27 6.15
N ASP A 54 -9.58 -12.08 5.88
CA ASP A 54 -10.17 -12.38 4.57
C ASP A 54 -9.78 -11.38 3.47
N SER A 55 -9.56 -10.13 3.85
CA SER A 55 -9.17 -9.07 2.95
C SER A 55 -7.65 -9.01 2.72
N THR A 56 -6.88 -9.65 3.61
CA THR A 56 -5.41 -9.61 3.68
C THR A 56 -4.87 -11.03 3.99
N GLY A 57 -4.27 -11.24 5.17
CA GLY A 57 -3.98 -12.54 5.76
C GLY A 57 -3.16 -13.48 4.87
N ARG A 58 -3.58 -14.75 4.81
CA ARG A 58 -2.93 -15.76 3.96
C ARG A 58 -2.90 -15.33 2.48
N GLY A 59 -3.91 -14.59 2.03
CA GLY A 59 -3.94 -14.05 0.67
C GLY A 59 -2.78 -13.08 0.40
N SER A 60 -2.43 -12.22 1.36
CA SER A 60 -1.25 -11.33 1.21
C SER A 60 0.05 -12.13 1.09
N VAL A 61 0.15 -13.26 1.80
CA VAL A 61 1.32 -14.15 1.68
C VAL A 61 1.37 -14.81 0.31
N VAL A 62 0.24 -15.34 -0.18
CA VAL A 62 0.13 -15.91 -1.53
C VAL A 62 0.50 -14.88 -2.60
N ALA A 63 0.04 -13.63 -2.45
CA ALA A 63 0.39 -12.56 -3.37
C ALA A 63 1.90 -12.27 -3.40
N ALA A 64 2.56 -12.24 -2.24
CA ALA A 64 4.02 -12.07 -2.16
C ALA A 64 4.78 -13.28 -2.76
N GLU A 65 4.31 -14.51 -2.52
CA GLU A 65 4.87 -15.73 -3.12
C GLU A 65 4.78 -15.69 -4.66
N LEU A 66 3.62 -15.30 -5.21
CA LEU A 66 3.44 -15.17 -6.66
C LEU A 66 4.38 -14.12 -7.27
N ALA A 67 4.61 -13.00 -6.58
CA ALA A 67 5.57 -11.98 -7.02
C ALA A 67 7.01 -12.50 -6.98
N ALA A 68 7.38 -13.23 -5.93
CA ALA A 68 8.69 -13.86 -5.81
C ALA A 68 8.92 -14.89 -6.92
N GLU A 69 7.93 -15.73 -7.23
CA GLU A 69 7.99 -16.72 -8.31
C GLU A 69 8.15 -16.09 -9.69
N ASP A 70 7.39 -15.02 -9.96
CA ASP A 70 7.46 -14.32 -11.24
C ASP A 70 8.82 -13.69 -11.45
N PHE A 71 9.44 -13.18 -10.39
CA PHE A 71 10.71 -12.49 -10.46
C PHE A 71 11.95 -13.38 -10.29
N ALA A 72 11.81 -14.61 -9.76
CA ALA A 72 12.94 -15.51 -9.54
C ALA A 72 13.75 -15.80 -10.82
N LYS A 73 13.11 -15.78 -11.99
CA LYS A 73 13.78 -15.97 -13.30
C LYS A 73 14.64 -14.78 -13.71
N GLU A 74 14.38 -13.62 -13.13
CA GLU A 74 15.05 -12.36 -13.44
C GLU A 74 16.24 -12.06 -12.54
N LEU A 75 16.40 -12.80 -11.44
CA LEU A 75 17.51 -12.72 -10.49
C LEU A 75 18.19 -14.10 -10.35
N PRO A 76 18.92 -14.57 -11.38
CA PRO A 76 19.59 -15.86 -11.30
C PRO A 76 20.60 -15.88 -10.15
N GLY A 77 20.59 -16.95 -9.35
CA GLY A 77 21.49 -17.11 -8.21
C GLY A 77 21.06 -16.39 -6.93
N VAL A 78 19.91 -15.73 -6.91
CA VAL A 78 19.33 -15.11 -5.70
C VAL A 78 18.11 -15.92 -5.26
N THR A 79 18.09 -16.38 -4.00
CA THR A 79 16.92 -17.02 -3.40
C THR A 79 15.98 -15.97 -2.81
N ILE A 80 14.72 -15.97 -3.22
CA ILE A 80 13.69 -15.08 -2.65
C ILE A 80 12.88 -15.88 -1.63
N GLU A 81 12.99 -15.50 -0.36
CA GLU A 81 12.27 -16.14 0.75
C GLU A 81 11.08 -15.28 1.17
N VAL A 82 9.92 -15.91 1.37
CA VAL A 82 8.74 -15.25 1.94
C VAL A 82 8.48 -15.87 3.32
N ILE A 83 8.51 -15.04 4.36
CA ILE A 83 8.07 -15.39 5.70
C ILE A 83 6.84 -14.56 6.07
N HIS A 84 6.09 -14.98 7.09
CA HIS A 84 4.93 -14.24 7.54
C HIS A 84 4.77 -14.27 9.06
N ALA A 85 4.00 -13.33 9.59
CA ALA A 85 3.61 -13.30 10.99
C ALA A 85 2.26 -12.60 11.17
N ASP A 86 1.56 -12.98 12.23
CA ASP A 86 0.31 -12.35 12.65
C ASP A 86 0.59 -11.25 13.68
N HIS A 87 0.22 -10.02 13.34
CA HIS A 87 0.34 -8.88 14.27
C HIS A 87 -0.86 -8.78 15.24
N GLN A 88 -1.90 -9.60 15.09
CA GLN A 88 -3.09 -9.66 15.98
C GLN A 88 -3.77 -8.31 16.20
N ASN A 89 -3.71 -7.44 15.20
CA ASN A 89 -4.27 -6.08 15.19
C ASN A 89 -3.74 -5.20 16.35
N LYS A 90 -2.51 -5.49 16.79
CA LYS A 90 -1.86 -4.88 17.95
C LYS A 90 -0.54 -4.19 17.57
N PRO A 91 -0.44 -2.86 17.72
CA PRO A 91 0.75 -2.11 17.31
C PRO A 91 2.05 -2.54 17.99
N ASP A 92 1.99 -2.92 19.26
CA ASP A 92 3.13 -3.42 20.04
C ASP A 92 3.65 -4.76 19.50
N ILE A 93 2.75 -5.71 19.18
CA ILE A 93 3.12 -7.00 18.57
C ILE A 93 3.71 -6.78 17.16
N GLY A 94 3.10 -5.92 16.35
CA GLY A 94 3.62 -5.59 15.02
C GLY A 94 5.02 -4.97 15.08
N ALA A 95 5.24 -3.99 15.95
CA ALA A 95 6.55 -3.35 16.13
C ALA A 95 7.60 -4.30 16.71
N ALA A 96 7.23 -5.18 17.64
CA ALA A 96 8.14 -6.18 18.21
C ALA A 96 8.55 -7.22 17.15
N THR A 97 7.60 -7.66 16.33
CA THR A 97 7.85 -8.59 15.22
C THR A 97 8.74 -7.96 14.16
N ALA A 98 8.47 -6.71 13.76
CA ALA A 98 9.32 -5.97 12.85
C ALA A 98 10.76 -5.85 13.39
N ARG A 99 10.95 -5.49 14.66
CA ARG A 99 12.29 -5.43 15.28
C ARG A 99 13.01 -6.78 15.22
N ARG A 100 12.36 -7.87 15.63
CA ARG A 100 12.93 -9.22 15.54
C ARG A 100 13.33 -9.58 14.11
N TRP A 101 12.47 -9.28 13.14
CA TRP A 101 12.72 -9.54 11.73
C TRP A 101 13.94 -8.79 11.19
N LEU A 102 14.13 -7.55 11.61
CA LEU A 102 15.28 -6.75 11.22
C LEU A 102 16.56 -7.20 11.92
N ASP A 103 16.51 -7.45 13.23
CA ASP A 103 17.69 -7.70 14.06
C ASP A 103 18.17 -9.16 14.00
N GLN A 104 17.26 -10.12 13.81
CA GLN A 104 17.55 -11.55 13.92
C GLN A 104 17.31 -12.30 12.60
N ASP A 105 16.17 -12.07 11.96
CA ASP A 105 15.78 -12.85 10.78
C ASP A 105 16.34 -12.28 9.47
N ASN A 106 16.91 -11.07 9.51
CA ASN A 106 17.46 -10.34 8.36
C ASN A 106 16.43 -10.23 7.23
N VAL A 107 15.26 -9.66 7.53
CA VAL A 107 14.23 -9.32 6.55
C VAL A 107 14.62 -8.05 5.82
N ASP A 108 14.59 -8.09 4.49
CA ASP A 108 14.96 -6.96 3.62
C ASP A 108 13.74 -6.08 3.28
N ALA A 109 12.52 -6.65 3.27
CA ALA A 109 11.29 -5.86 3.12
C ALA A 109 10.13 -6.40 3.96
N ILE A 110 9.37 -5.50 4.58
CA ILE A 110 8.11 -5.79 5.27
C ILE A 110 6.95 -5.40 4.35
N LEU A 111 5.98 -6.29 4.18
CA LEU A 111 4.84 -6.11 3.28
C LEU A 111 3.50 -6.13 4.05
N ASP A 112 2.50 -5.48 3.46
CA ASP A 112 1.09 -5.44 3.86
C ASP A 112 0.74 -4.50 5.04
N VAL A 113 0.75 -5.00 6.28
CA VAL A 113 0.39 -4.31 7.53
C VAL A 113 -0.95 -3.55 7.46
N PRO A 114 -2.09 -4.24 7.38
CA PRO A 114 -3.38 -3.65 7.00
C PRO A 114 -3.99 -2.66 8.00
N PHE A 115 -3.46 -2.57 9.22
CA PHE A 115 -3.98 -1.65 10.23
C PHE A 115 -3.11 -0.41 10.34
N SER A 116 -3.71 0.77 10.14
CA SER A 116 -3.00 2.05 10.17
C SER A 116 -2.20 2.28 11.46
N SER A 117 -2.75 1.89 12.62
CA SER A 117 -2.04 2.00 13.91
C SER A 117 -0.81 1.08 13.98
N VAL A 118 -0.92 -0.15 13.47
CA VAL A 118 0.18 -1.11 13.40
C VAL A 118 1.22 -0.63 12.37
N ALA A 119 0.78 -0.17 11.21
CA ALA A 119 1.63 0.35 10.15
C ALA A 119 2.45 1.57 10.60
N LEU A 120 1.86 2.48 11.37
CA LEU A 120 2.60 3.60 11.97
C LEU A 120 3.67 3.11 12.95
N ALA A 121 3.36 2.11 13.78
CA ALA A 121 4.34 1.53 14.71
C ALA A 121 5.47 0.77 13.97
N VAL A 122 5.15 0.03 12.92
CA VAL A 122 6.12 -0.64 12.04
C VAL A 122 6.99 0.40 11.31
N ASN A 123 6.38 1.47 10.80
CA ASN A 123 7.11 2.58 10.14
C ASN A 123 8.12 3.25 11.07
N GLU A 124 7.81 3.44 12.35
CA GLU A 124 8.78 3.98 13.33
C GLU A 124 9.97 3.02 13.57
N VAL A 125 9.77 1.71 13.43
CA VAL A 125 10.83 0.71 13.50
C VAL A 125 11.67 0.68 12.21
N THR A 126 11.03 0.72 11.04
CA THR A 126 11.70 0.54 9.74
C THR A 126 12.37 1.80 9.22
N ARG A 127 11.93 3.01 9.61
CA ARG A 127 12.45 4.28 9.09
C ARG A 127 13.93 4.58 9.36
N LYS A 128 14.58 3.78 10.21
CA LYS A 128 16.03 3.86 10.50
C LYS A 128 16.75 2.55 10.20
N SER A 129 16.06 1.57 9.61
CA SER A 129 16.62 0.26 9.33
C SER A 129 17.07 0.15 7.87
N LYS A 130 17.68 -0.99 7.56
CA LYS A 130 18.05 -1.37 6.19
C LYS A 130 16.94 -2.11 5.45
N ALA A 131 15.70 -2.10 5.95
CA ALA A 131 14.58 -2.72 5.26
C ALA A 131 13.67 -1.69 4.62
N VAL A 132 12.97 -2.09 3.56
CA VAL A 132 11.87 -1.33 2.98
C VAL A 132 10.55 -1.75 3.64
N PHE A 133 9.67 -0.80 3.92
CA PHE A 133 8.30 -1.08 4.33
C PHE A 133 7.34 -0.73 3.19
N ILE A 134 6.67 -1.74 2.63
CA ILE A 134 5.66 -1.59 1.59
C ILE A 134 4.28 -1.80 2.22
N ALA A 135 3.66 -0.69 2.55
CA ALA A 135 2.35 -0.60 3.16
C ALA A 135 1.26 -0.78 2.09
N SER A 136 0.63 -1.95 2.05
CA SER A 136 -0.46 -2.23 1.09
C SER A 136 -1.84 -1.99 1.71
N GLY A 137 -2.13 -2.63 2.85
CA GLY A 137 -3.44 -2.54 3.47
C GLY A 137 -3.76 -1.30 4.34
N PRO A 138 -2.80 -0.53 4.93
CA PRO A 138 -3.16 0.56 5.83
C PRO A 138 -3.60 1.79 5.04
N GLY A 139 -4.72 2.39 5.45
CA GLY A 139 -5.29 3.55 4.78
C GLY A 139 -4.81 4.92 5.25
N THR A 140 -4.09 5.06 6.37
CA THR A 140 -3.73 6.39 6.90
C THR A 140 -2.89 7.21 5.91
N THR A 141 -3.22 8.49 5.77
CA THR A 141 -2.45 9.44 4.96
C THR A 141 -1.21 9.98 5.67
N GLU A 142 -0.99 9.60 6.93
CA GLU A 142 0.19 10.02 7.69
C GLU A 142 1.48 9.38 7.16
N LEU A 143 1.42 8.14 6.67
CA LEU A 143 2.57 7.40 6.12
C LEU A 143 3.15 8.05 4.86
N THR A 144 2.36 8.85 4.13
CA THR A 144 2.83 9.71 3.02
C THR A 144 2.58 11.18 3.34
N GLY A 145 2.64 11.52 4.63
CA GLY A 145 2.45 12.86 5.16
C GLY A 145 3.44 13.13 6.30
N PRO A 146 3.02 13.64 7.47
CA PRO A 146 3.93 13.97 8.57
C PRO A 146 4.80 12.82 9.07
N LYS A 147 4.40 11.56 8.83
CA LYS A 147 5.11 10.34 9.22
C LYS A 147 5.80 9.64 8.05
N CYS A 148 5.96 10.31 6.91
CA CYS A 148 6.70 9.75 5.78
C CYS A 148 8.15 9.41 6.14
N SER A 149 8.71 8.45 5.41
CA SER A 149 10.02 7.88 5.66
C SER A 149 10.69 7.51 4.33
N ALA A 150 12.03 7.62 4.28
CA ALA A 150 12.81 7.26 3.10
C ALA A 150 12.61 5.78 2.74
N ASN A 151 12.31 4.93 3.72
CA ASN A 151 12.18 3.48 3.57
C ASN A 151 10.74 3.00 3.40
N THR A 152 9.76 3.90 3.41
CA THR A 152 8.35 3.52 3.40
C THR A 152 7.69 3.90 2.08
N ILE A 153 6.96 2.95 1.52
CA ILE A 153 6.15 3.13 0.33
C ILE A 153 4.73 2.67 0.65
N GLN A 154 3.74 3.55 0.51
CA GLN A 154 2.34 3.20 0.64
C GLN A 154 1.77 2.96 -0.76
N TRP A 155 1.39 1.72 -1.01
CA TRP A 155 1.20 1.20 -2.35
C TRP A 155 -0.24 1.39 -2.85
N THR A 156 -1.23 0.86 -2.13
CA THR A 156 -2.52 0.54 -2.75
C THR A 156 -3.54 1.68 -2.69
N TYR A 157 -3.73 2.28 -1.52
CA TYR A 157 -4.72 3.34 -1.34
C TYR A 157 -4.39 4.18 -0.09
N ASP A 158 -5.14 5.25 0.13
CA ASP A 158 -5.23 5.95 1.42
C ASP A 158 -6.62 6.56 1.63
N THR A 159 -6.88 7.11 2.82
CA THR A 159 -8.17 7.74 3.15
C THR A 159 -8.47 8.96 2.27
N TRP A 160 -7.45 9.65 1.76
CA TRP A 160 -7.65 10.78 0.85
C TRP A 160 -8.16 10.30 -0.50
N ALA A 161 -7.57 9.24 -1.07
CA ALA A 161 -7.98 8.66 -2.34
C ALA A 161 -9.39 8.08 -2.27
N LEU A 162 -9.74 7.43 -1.16
CA LEU A 162 -11.08 6.93 -0.91
C LEU A 162 -12.11 8.08 -0.82
N ALA A 163 -11.81 9.12 -0.04
CA ALA A 163 -12.65 10.31 0.08
C ALA A 163 -12.80 11.05 -1.26
N ASN A 164 -11.69 11.29 -1.94
CA ASN A 164 -11.62 11.97 -3.22
C ASN A 164 -12.21 11.13 -4.37
N GLY A 165 -12.34 9.81 -4.20
CA GLY A 165 -13.05 8.94 -5.10
C GLY A 165 -14.55 8.93 -4.83
N THR A 166 -14.95 8.26 -3.75
CA THR A 166 -16.36 7.95 -3.49
C THR A 166 -17.14 9.20 -3.08
N ALA A 167 -16.64 9.97 -2.11
CA ALA A 167 -17.37 11.14 -1.63
C ALA A 167 -17.47 12.22 -2.73
N ARG A 168 -16.40 12.43 -3.51
CA ARG A 168 -16.43 13.31 -4.68
C ARG A 168 -17.46 12.85 -5.71
N ALA A 169 -17.36 11.61 -6.19
CA ALA A 169 -18.21 11.09 -7.26
C ALA A 169 -19.69 11.17 -6.89
N VAL A 170 -20.03 10.74 -5.67
CA VAL A 170 -21.41 10.78 -5.17
C VAL A 170 -21.91 12.22 -5.02
N THR A 171 -21.05 13.15 -4.57
CA THR A 171 -21.42 14.57 -4.42
C THR A 171 -21.56 15.28 -5.76
N GLU A 172 -20.70 14.99 -6.74
CA GLU A 172 -20.79 15.48 -8.12
C GLU A 172 -22.05 14.96 -8.81
N ALA A 173 -22.45 13.71 -8.52
CA ALA A 173 -23.70 13.11 -9.00
C ALA A 173 -24.98 13.62 -8.30
N GLY A 174 -24.87 14.65 -7.45
CA GLY A 174 -26.01 15.32 -6.81
C GLY A 174 -26.38 14.83 -5.40
N GLY A 175 -25.63 13.88 -4.84
CA GLY A 175 -25.73 13.50 -3.43
C GLY A 175 -25.11 14.56 -2.53
N LYS A 176 -25.83 15.65 -2.25
CA LYS A 176 -25.30 16.84 -1.56
C LYS A 176 -25.52 16.84 -0.04
N ARG A 177 -26.46 16.07 0.50
CA ARG A 177 -26.71 15.99 1.96
C ARG A 177 -26.22 14.66 2.53
N TRP A 178 -25.20 14.71 3.38
CA TRP A 178 -24.52 13.54 3.94
C TRP A 178 -24.76 13.40 5.44
N PHE A 179 -24.96 12.16 5.89
CA PHE A 179 -24.88 11.77 7.29
C PHE A 179 -23.82 10.67 7.43
N PHE A 180 -22.98 10.72 8.47
CA PHE A 180 -21.95 9.70 8.67
C PHE A 180 -22.29 8.72 9.79
N LEU A 181 -22.10 7.43 9.51
CA LEU A 181 -21.91 6.40 10.52
C LEU A 181 -20.41 6.15 10.62
N THR A 182 -19.83 6.38 11.80
CA THR A 182 -18.38 6.37 11.92
C THR A 182 -17.89 5.50 13.06
N ALA A 183 -16.93 4.63 12.75
CA ALA A 183 -16.29 3.81 13.77
C ALA A 183 -15.43 4.69 14.70
N ASP A 184 -15.54 4.46 16.00
CA ASP A 184 -14.93 5.31 17.03
C ASP A 184 -13.45 4.98 17.29
N TYR A 185 -12.64 5.16 16.25
CA TYR A 185 -11.18 5.06 16.32
C TYR A 185 -10.53 5.90 15.21
N ALA A 186 -9.21 6.03 15.25
CA ALA A 186 -8.44 6.96 14.41
C ALA A 186 -8.75 6.86 12.91
N PHE A 187 -8.95 5.65 12.37
CA PHE A 187 -9.29 5.46 10.95
C PHE A 187 -10.66 6.05 10.61
N GLY A 188 -11.71 5.71 11.36
CA GLY A 188 -13.06 6.20 11.10
C GLY A 188 -13.13 7.72 11.19
N HIS A 189 -12.48 8.29 12.20
CA HIS A 189 -12.38 9.74 12.38
C HIS A 189 -11.67 10.42 11.20
N ALA A 190 -10.55 9.86 10.73
CA ALA A 190 -9.81 10.37 9.58
C ALA A 190 -10.64 10.30 8.29
N LEU A 191 -11.30 9.17 8.05
CA LEU A 191 -12.09 8.94 6.84
C LEU A 191 -13.32 9.87 6.77
N GLU A 192 -14.03 10.07 7.89
CA GLU A 192 -15.12 11.05 7.96
C GLU A 192 -14.62 12.47 7.72
N ARG A 193 -13.50 12.86 8.34
CA ARG A 193 -12.92 14.20 8.17
C ARG A 193 -12.58 14.45 6.70
N ASP A 194 -11.87 13.52 6.07
CA ASP A 194 -11.39 13.65 4.70
C ASP A 194 -12.58 13.66 3.72
N ALA A 195 -13.56 12.76 3.90
CA ALA A 195 -14.79 12.76 3.10
C ALA A 195 -15.61 14.04 3.30
N SER A 196 -15.75 14.51 4.55
CA SER A 196 -16.46 15.76 4.87
C SER A 196 -15.87 16.97 4.18
N ALA A 197 -14.53 17.06 4.12
CA ALA A 197 -13.83 18.14 3.44
C ALA A 197 -14.16 18.16 1.94
N VAL A 198 -14.13 16.99 1.28
CA VAL A 198 -14.49 16.83 -0.13
C VAL A 198 -15.95 17.20 -0.39
N VAL A 199 -16.88 16.70 0.43
CA VAL A 199 -18.32 16.99 0.30
C VAL A 199 -18.57 18.50 0.39
N LYS A 200 -17.99 19.17 1.38
CA LYS A 200 -18.14 20.62 1.58
C LYS A 200 -17.51 21.43 0.43
N ALA A 201 -16.33 21.05 -0.04
CA ALA A 201 -15.67 21.70 -1.17
C ALA A 201 -16.49 21.64 -2.47
N LEU A 202 -17.34 20.62 -2.62
CA LEU A 202 -18.22 20.41 -3.76
C LEU A 202 -19.65 20.95 -3.54
N GLY A 203 -19.83 21.84 -2.55
CA GLY A 203 -21.11 22.47 -2.24
C GLY A 203 -22.13 21.55 -1.56
N GLY A 204 -21.68 20.42 -1.00
CA GLY A 204 -22.48 19.56 -0.14
C GLY A 204 -22.52 20.01 1.32
N SER A 205 -23.33 19.34 2.11
CA SER A 205 -23.55 19.60 3.53
C SER A 205 -23.51 18.30 4.34
N ILE A 206 -22.98 18.39 5.55
CA ILE A 206 -23.03 17.28 6.52
C ILE A 206 -24.18 17.60 7.47
N VAL A 207 -25.27 16.83 7.37
CA VAL A 207 -26.51 17.04 8.14
C VAL A 207 -26.52 16.29 9.47
N GLY A 208 -25.49 15.48 9.73
CA GLY A 208 -25.26 14.85 11.02
C GLY A 208 -24.19 13.76 10.95
N SER A 209 -23.86 13.20 12.11
CA SER A 209 -22.95 12.07 12.25
C SER A 209 -23.26 11.32 13.53
N VAL A 210 -23.03 10.01 13.56
CA VAL A 210 -23.09 9.20 14.76
C VAL A 210 -21.88 8.28 14.85
N ARG A 211 -21.37 8.09 16.08
CA ARG A 211 -20.24 7.19 16.35
C ARG A 211 -20.77 5.84 16.81
N HIS A 212 -20.13 4.77 16.37
CA HIS A 212 -20.34 3.42 16.91
C HIS A 212 -19.00 2.86 17.41
N PRO A 213 -18.99 1.99 18.44
CA PRO A 213 -17.76 1.32 18.86
C PRO A 213 -17.25 0.41 17.71
N PRO A 214 -15.92 0.20 17.60
CA PRO A 214 -15.38 -0.78 16.66
C PRO A 214 -15.90 -2.20 16.94
N ASN A 215 -16.16 -2.97 15.88
CA ASN A 215 -16.75 -4.32 15.96
C ASN A 215 -18.13 -4.34 16.64
N ALA A 216 -18.98 -3.36 16.33
CA ALA A 216 -20.35 -3.33 16.84
C ALA A 216 -21.15 -4.50 16.26
N SER A 217 -21.93 -5.20 17.08
CA SER A 217 -22.80 -6.29 16.64
C SER A 217 -24.18 -5.82 16.14
N ASP A 218 -24.57 -4.60 16.50
CA ASP A 218 -25.87 -4.00 16.18
C ASP A 218 -25.69 -2.54 15.74
N PHE A 219 -26.23 -2.21 14.57
CA PHE A 219 -26.18 -0.89 13.94
C PHE A 219 -27.54 -0.19 13.92
N SER A 220 -28.60 -0.82 14.40
CA SER A 220 -29.99 -0.36 14.30
C SER A 220 -30.19 1.09 14.74
N SER A 221 -29.78 1.42 15.97
CA SER A 221 -29.95 2.76 16.54
C SER A 221 -29.17 3.85 15.77
N TYR A 222 -28.01 3.51 15.21
CA TYR A 222 -27.20 4.44 14.41
C TYR A 222 -27.84 4.68 13.03
N LEU A 223 -28.34 3.60 12.42
CA LEU A 223 -29.02 3.63 11.12
C LEU A 223 -30.36 4.37 11.19
N LEU A 224 -31.13 4.20 12.26
CA LEU A 224 -32.38 4.95 12.46
C LEU A 224 -32.15 6.46 12.62
N GLN A 225 -31.06 6.87 13.29
CA GLN A 225 -30.66 8.29 13.34
C GLN A 225 -30.32 8.83 11.95
N ALA A 226 -29.55 8.07 11.17
CA ALA A 226 -29.24 8.44 9.79
C ALA A 226 -30.49 8.50 8.91
N GLN A 227 -31.45 7.60 9.11
CA GLN A 227 -32.73 7.59 8.39
C GLN A 227 -33.56 8.83 8.70
N GLY A 228 -33.67 9.20 9.98
CA GLY A 228 -34.39 10.39 10.42
C GLY A 228 -33.71 11.73 10.08
N SER A 229 -32.43 11.71 9.67
CA SER A 229 -31.65 12.93 9.40
C SER A 229 -32.07 13.68 8.12
N GLY A 230 -32.79 13.00 7.23
CA GLY A 230 -33.06 13.49 5.88
C GLY A 230 -31.83 13.50 4.95
N ALA A 231 -30.68 12.94 5.33
CA ALA A 231 -29.55 12.85 4.40
C ALA A 231 -29.95 12.12 3.11
N GLN A 232 -29.39 12.54 1.97
CA GLN A 232 -29.49 11.77 0.72
C GLN A 232 -28.51 10.60 0.75
N ILE A 233 -27.34 10.81 1.37
CA ILE A 233 -26.24 9.86 1.43
C ILE A 233 -25.93 9.54 2.88
N ILE A 234 -25.83 8.25 3.19
CA ILE A 234 -25.26 7.75 4.44
C ILE A 234 -23.84 7.28 4.14
N GLY A 235 -22.85 8.06 4.57
CA GLY A 235 -21.44 7.71 4.43
C GLY A 235 -21.03 6.75 5.53
N LEU A 236 -20.54 5.57 5.15
CA LEU A 236 -20.02 4.56 6.07
C LEU A 236 -18.52 4.80 6.27
N ALA A 237 -18.16 5.52 7.33
CA ALA A 237 -16.78 5.76 7.75
C ALA A 237 -16.31 4.67 8.73
N ASN A 238 -16.44 3.43 8.29
CA ASN A 238 -16.03 2.22 9.00
C ASN A 238 -15.42 1.23 8.00
N ALA A 239 -15.11 0.01 8.43
CA ALA A 239 -14.47 -0.99 7.57
C ALA A 239 -14.87 -2.42 7.96
N VAL A 240 -14.67 -3.36 7.03
CA VAL A 240 -14.75 -4.81 7.26
C VAL A 240 -16.07 -5.20 7.93
N GLY A 241 -16.04 -5.84 9.10
CA GLY A 241 -17.22 -6.33 9.80
C GLY A 241 -18.25 -5.24 10.12
N ASP A 242 -17.79 -4.03 10.45
CA ASP A 242 -18.68 -2.92 10.74
C ASP A 242 -19.41 -2.44 9.49
N THR A 243 -18.73 -2.41 8.33
CA THR A 243 -19.35 -2.07 7.04
C THR A 243 -20.33 -3.16 6.61
N ILE A 244 -19.94 -4.44 6.73
CA ILE A 244 -20.80 -5.59 6.41
C ILE A 244 -22.09 -5.53 7.24
N GLY A 245 -21.98 -5.33 8.56
CA GLY A 245 -23.13 -5.22 9.45
C GLY A 245 -24.00 -4.00 9.15
N SER A 246 -23.38 -2.84 8.91
CA SER A 246 -24.07 -1.60 8.54
C SER A 246 -24.90 -1.76 7.26
N VAL A 247 -24.33 -2.38 6.22
CA VAL A 247 -25.02 -2.57 4.93
C VAL A 247 -26.19 -3.54 5.06
N LYS A 248 -25.98 -4.71 5.68
CA LYS A 248 -27.05 -5.71 5.87
C LYS A 248 -28.23 -5.11 6.62
N GLN A 249 -27.97 -4.48 7.77
CA GLN A 249 -29.02 -3.90 8.59
C GLN A 249 -29.69 -2.71 7.92
N ALA A 250 -28.97 -1.88 7.16
CA ALA A 250 -29.58 -0.79 6.41
C ALA A 250 -30.58 -1.30 5.36
N THR A 251 -30.28 -2.43 4.73
CA THR A 251 -31.19 -3.12 3.81
C THR A 251 -32.39 -3.71 4.54
N GLU A 252 -32.18 -4.35 5.70
CA GLU A 252 -33.26 -4.86 6.56
C GLU A 252 -34.25 -3.76 7.01
N PHE A 253 -33.74 -2.56 7.33
CA PHE A 253 -34.57 -1.39 7.67
C PHE A 253 -35.18 -0.67 6.46
N GLY A 254 -34.92 -1.13 5.24
CA GLY A 254 -35.47 -0.53 4.02
C GLY A 254 -34.96 0.88 3.73
N ILE A 255 -33.80 1.27 4.29
CA ILE A 255 -33.24 2.62 4.14
C ILE A 255 -32.99 2.95 2.66
N THR A 256 -32.44 2.01 1.92
CA THR A 256 -32.18 2.15 0.48
C THR A 256 -33.47 2.22 -0.34
N GLY A 257 -34.49 1.43 0.04
CA GLY A 257 -35.83 1.50 -0.55
C GLY A 257 -36.55 2.83 -0.27
N GLY A 258 -36.22 3.50 0.84
CA GLY A 258 -36.72 4.82 1.22
C GLY A 258 -36.10 6.00 0.48
N GLY A 259 -35.16 5.74 -0.45
CA GLY A 259 -34.56 6.76 -1.32
C GLY A 259 -33.23 7.34 -0.84
N GLN A 260 -32.74 6.94 0.35
CA GLN A 260 -31.37 7.24 0.77
C GLN A 260 -30.40 6.25 0.12
N ARG A 261 -29.16 6.68 -0.12
CA ARG A 261 -28.11 5.81 -0.66
C ARG A 261 -26.99 5.66 0.35
N LEU A 262 -26.41 4.47 0.41
CA LEU A 262 -25.22 4.23 1.21
C LEU A 262 -23.98 4.48 0.33
N ALA A 263 -22.97 5.14 0.89
CA ALA A 263 -21.66 5.29 0.30
C ALA A 263 -20.64 4.57 1.17
N ALA A 264 -20.09 3.47 0.67
CA ALA A 264 -19.10 2.70 1.41
C ALA A 264 -17.72 3.33 1.14
N LEU A 265 -17.21 4.06 2.13
CA LEU A 265 -15.98 4.83 1.97
C LEU A 265 -14.74 3.92 1.98
N LEU A 266 -14.84 2.74 2.57
CA LEU A 266 -13.93 1.62 2.38
C LEU A 266 -14.77 0.34 2.31
N MET A 267 -14.69 -0.37 1.20
CA MET A 267 -15.31 -1.69 1.06
C MET A 267 -14.53 -2.49 0.04
N GLN A 268 -14.09 -3.67 0.44
CA GLN A 268 -13.28 -4.54 -0.40
C GLN A 268 -14.11 -5.66 -1.03
N LEU A 269 -13.50 -6.38 -1.96
CA LEU A 269 -14.13 -7.51 -2.66
C LEU A 269 -14.64 -8.59 -1.69
N SER A 270 -13.89 -8.87 -0.62
CA SER A 270 -14.27 -9.79 0.44
C SER A 270 -15.51 -9.33 1.20
N ASP A 271 -15.66 -8.02 1.42
CA ASP A 271 -16.80 -7.47 2.17
C ASP A 271 -18.07 -7.64 1.35
N VAL A 272 -18.01 -7.40 0.04
CA VAL A 272 -19.15 -7.63 -0.86
C VAL A 272 -19.50 -9.11 -0.97
N ALA A 273 -18.50 -10.00 -0.95
CA ALA A 273 -18.76 -11.44 -0.87
C ALA A 273 -19.53 -11.81 0.41
N ALA A 274 -19.15 -11.21 1.56
CA ALA A 274 -19.77 -11.48 2.85
C ALA A 274 -21.17 -10.85 3.00
N VAL A 275 -21.39 -9.68 2.39
CA VAL A 275 -22.71 -9.04 2.31
C VAL A 275 -23.64 -9.79 1.34
N GLY A 276 -23.14 -10.11 0.16
CA GLY A 276 -23.91 -10.64 -0.96
C GLY A 276 -24.55 -9.54 -1.81
N LEU A 277 -24.66 -9.77 -3.13
CA LEU A 277 -25.18 -8.77 -4.08
C LEU A 277 -26.60 -8.32 -3.77
N LYS A 278 -27.44 -9.17 -3.16
CA LYS A 278 -28.80 -8.80 -2.80
C LYS A 278 -28.85 -7.55 -1.92
N ASP A 279 -27.97 -7.48 -0.92
CA ASP A 279 -27.96 -6.40 0.05
C ASP A 279 -26.95 -5.32 -0.30
N ALA A 280 -25.91 -5.64 -1.08
CA ALA A 280 -24.87 -4.71 -1.50
C ALA A 280 -25.16 -3.97 -2.82
N GLN A 281 -26.15 -4.38 -3.61
CA GLN A 281 -26.41 -3.79 -4.93
C GLN A 281 -26.60 -2.27 -4.89
N GLY A 282 -26.03 -1.57 -5.88
CA GLY A 282 -26.11 -0.12 -6.00
C GLY A 282 -25.21 0.66 -5.04
N LEU A 283 -24.43 -0.02 -4.19
CA LEU A 283 -23.41 0.65 -3.38
C LEU A 283 -22.31 1.24 -4.27
N TYR A 284 -21.95 2.48 -3.98
CA TYR A 284 -20.78 3.12 -4.57
C TYR A 284 -19.56 2.93 -3.68
N LEU A 285 -18.42 2.63 -4.31
CA LEU A 285 -17.13 2.45 -3.65
C LEU A 285 -15.97 2.83 -4.57
N THR A 286 -14.81 3.08 -3.98
CA THR A 286 -13.55 3.32 -4.67
C THR A 286 -12.57 2.22 -4.29
N GLU A 287 -11.94 1.62 -5.29
CA GLU A 287 -10.95 0.56 -5.13
C GLU A 287 -9.76 0.82 -6.05
N ALA A 288 -8.60 0.28 -5.68
CA ALA A 288 -7.39 0.42 -6.49
C ALA A 288 -7.27 -0.67 -7.56
N PHE A 289 -8.00 -1.77 -7.38
CA PHE A 289 -7.87 -2.97 -8.20
C PHE A 289 -9.20 -3.74 -8.25
N TYR A 290 -9.46 -4.39 -9.38
CA TYR A 290 -10.51 -5.39 -9.52
C TYR A 290 -10.03 -6.57 -10.36
N TRP A 291 -10.33 -7.79 -9.93
CA TRP A 291 -9.78 -9.00 -10.52
C TRP A 291 -10.18 -9.19 -12.00
N ASP A 292 -11.39 -8.75 -12.39
CA ASP A 292 -11.91 -8.89 -13.75
C ASP A 292 -11.75 -7.63 -14.62
N LEU A 293 -10.82 -6.74 -14.27
CA LEU A 293 -10.62 -5.48 -14.99
C LEU A 293 -10.03 -5.69 -16.39
N ASN A 294 -9.01 -6.53 -16.53
CA ASN A 294 -8.28 -6.75 -17.78
C ASN A 294 -7.65 -8.17 -17.82
N PRO A 295 -7.03 -8.60 -18.94
CA PRO A 295 -6.42 -9.91 -19.02
C PRO A 295 -5.31 -10.17 -17.98
N GLY A 296 -4.54 -9.15 -17.61
CA GLY A 296 -3.49 -9.23 -16.60
C GLY A 296 -4.05 -9.45 -15.19
N THR A 297 -5.07 -8.69 -14.80
CA THR A 297 -5.73 -8.87 -13.50
C THR A 297 -6.39 -10.25 -13.40
N ARG A 298 -7.01 -10.74 -14.48
CA ARG A 298 -7.60 -12.09 -14.53
C ARG A 298 -6.55 -13.18 -14.38
N ALA A 299 -5.44 -13.09 -15.12
CA ALA A 299 -4.38 -14.10 -15.07
C ALA A 299 -3.75 -14.21 -13.67
N PHE A 300 -3.50 -13.08 -13.01
CA PHE A 300 -3.07 -13.06 -11.62
C PHE A 300 -4.13 -13.66 -10.68
N ALA A 301 -5.39 -13.24 -10.84
CA ALA A 301 -6.48 -13.70 -10.00
C ALA A 301 -6.77 -15.20 -10.13
N ASP A 302 -6.54 -15.81 -11.29
CA ASP A 302 -6.68 -17.26 -11.49
C ASP A 302 -5.59 -18.04 -10.75
N ARG A 303 -4.33 -17.58 -10.83
CA ARG A 303 -3.21 -18.17 -10.06
C ARG A 303 -3.41 -18.02 -8.56
N PHE A 304 -3.89 -16.85 -8.12
CA PHE A 304 -4.24 -16.58 -6.74
C PHE A 304 -5.35 -17.51 -6.26
N ALA A 305 -6.45 -17.60 -7.01
CA ALA A 305 -7.62 -18.42 -6.66
C ALA A 305 -7.27 -19.91 -6.53
N ALA A 306 -6.33 -20.41 -7.35
CA ALA A 306 -5.84 -21.78 -7.25
C ALA A 306 -5.15 -22.11 -5.91
N ARG A 307 -4.70 -21.09 -5.14
CA ARG A 307 -4.09 -21.25 -3.81
C ARG A 307 -4.98 -20.78 -2.66
N MET A 308 -6.18 -20.28 -2.98
CA MET A 308 -7.07 -19.60 -2.04
C MET A 308 -8.52 -20.11 -2.16
N ASP A 309 -8.69 -21.40 -2.45
CA ASP A 309 -10.00 -22.08 -2.52
C ASP A 309 -11.02 -21.38 -3.43
N GLY A 310 -10.56 -20.87 -4.58
CA GLY A 310 -11.40 -20.18 -5.56
C GLY A 310 -11.72 -18.72 -5.22
N ARG A 311 -11.22 -18.19 -4.09
CA ARG A 311 -11.39 -16.78 -3.73
C ARG A 311 -10.61 -15.88 -4.67
N ARG A 312 -11.19 -14.73 -5.03
CA ARG A 312 -10.53 -13.71 -5.85
C ARG A 312 -9.77 -12.72 -4.96
N PRO A 313 -8.62 -12.18 -5.43
CA PRO A 313 -7.80 -11.28 -4.63
C PRO A 313 -8.49 -9.93 -4.40
N THR A 314 -8.26 -9.34 -3.23
CA THR A 314 -8.62 -7.96 -2.91
C THR A 314 -7.60 -6.96 -3.46
N GLY A 315 -7.90 -5.66 -3.39
CA GLY A 315 -6.93 -4.62 -3.71
C GLY A 315 -5.68 -4.65 -2.82
N ASN A 316 -5.82 -4.97 -1.53
CA ASN A 316 -4.67 -5.08 -0.62
C ASN A 316 -3.74 -6.21 -1.05
N GLN A 317 -4.31 -7.37 -1.40
CA GLN A 317 -3.52 -8.54 -1.83
C GLN A 317 -2.85 -8.29 -3.18
N ALA A 318 -3.55 -7.66 -4.13
CA ALA A 318 -2.97 -7.22 -5.40
C ALA A 318 -1.83 -6.21 -5.19
N GLY A 319 -1.99 -5.26 -4.26
CA GLY A 319 -0.96 -4.29 -3.92
C GLY A 319 0.27 -4.90 -3.27
N VAL A 320 0.12 -5.99 -2.49
CA VAL A 320 1.26 -6.77 -1.98
C VAL A 320 2.05 -7.39 -3.14
N TYR A 321 1.37 -8.01 -4.11
CA TYR A 321 2.03 -8.57 -5.29
C TYR A 321 2.77 -7.48 -6.08
N ALA A 322 2.10 -6.39 -6.44
CA ALA A 322 2.67 -5.34 -7.27
C ALA A 322 3.82 -4.60 -6.56
N GLY A 323 3.66 -4.29 -5.28
CA GLY A 323 4.69 -3.66 -4.47
C GLY A 323 5.93 -4.55 -4.28
N ALA A 324 5.73 -5.85 -4.01
CA ALA A 324 6.83 -6.82 -3.92
C ALA A 324 7.56 -6.95 -5.26
N LEU A 325 6.84 -7.05 -6.38
CA LEU A 325 7.43 -7.14 -7.71
C LEU A 325 8.27 -5.89 -8.03
N HIS A 326 7.77 -4.69 -7.72
CA HIS A 326 8.53 -3.45 -7.94
C HIS A 326 9.77 -3.35 -7.03
N TYR A 327 9.66 -3.80 -5.78
CA TYR A 327 10.80 -3.88 -4.87
C TYR A 327 11.89 -4.80 -5.40
N LEU A 328 11.54 -6.00 -5.88
CA LEU A 328 12.50 -6.95 -6.42
C LEU A 328 13.17 -6.41 -7.71
N LYS A 329 12.40 -5.72 -8.57
CA LYS A 329 12.96 -4.95 -9.72
C LYS A 329 13.98 -3.90 -9.27
N ALA A 330 13.68 -3.18 -8.19
CA ALA A 330 14.58 -2.18 -7.63
C ALA A 330 15.83 -2.80 -6.98
N VAL A 331 15.72 -3.94 -6.29
CA VAL A 331 16.86 -4.71 -5.77
C VAL A 331 17.81 -5.09 -6.90
N LYS A 332 17.26 -5.65 -7.99
CA LYS A 332 18.04 -6.01 -9.19
C LYS A 332 18.73 -4.79 -9.80
N ALA A 333 18.01 -3.68 -9.94
CA ALA A 333 18.53 -2.48 -10.59
C ALA A 333 19.52 -1.70 -9.72
N ALA A 334 19.44 -1.85 -8.40
CA ALA A 334 20.35 -1.25 -7.44
C ALA A 334 21.58 -2.13 -7.12
N ASP A 335 21.50 -3.43 -7.44
CA ASP A 335 22.45 -4.45 -6.99
C ASP A 335 22.65 -4.35 -5.46
N SER A 336 21.55 -4.31 -4.72
CA SER A 336 21.57 -4.06 -3.27
C SER A 336 20.28 -4.50 -2.60
N THR A 337 20.37 -4.92 -1.33
CA THR A 337 19.21 -5.06 -0.44
C THR A 337 19.19 -4.00 0.66
N ASP A 338 20.07 -2.99 0.62
CA ASP A 338 20.00 -1.88 1.58
C ASP A 338 18.75 -1.05 1.32
N GLY A 339 17.84 -1.04 2.29
CA GLY A 339 16.51 -0.46 2.14
C GLY A 339 16.49 1.02 1.78
N THR A 340 17.51 1.81 2.15
CA THR A 340 17.58 3.21 1.73
C THR A 340 17.93 3.33 0.24
N VAL A 341 18.87 2.50 -0.22
CA VAL A 341 19.29 2.43 -1.63
C VAL A 341 18.15 1.88 -2.48
N VAL A 342 17.53 0.79 -2.06
CA VAL A 342 16.44 0.15 -2.79
C VAL A 342 15.21 1.04 -2.81
N ALA A 343 14.80 1.66 -1.70
CA ALA A 343 13.66 2.57 -1.70
C ALA A 343 13.91 3.83 -2.54
N ALA A 344 15.15 4.34 -2.60
CA ALA A 344 15.50 5.39 -3.54
C ALA A 344 15.36 4.88 -4.99
N LYS A 345 15.83 3.66 -5.27
CA LYS A 345 15.71 3.06 -6.61
C LYS A 345 14.25 2.78 -7.00
N MET A 346 13.40 2.41 -6.06
CA MET A 346 11.95 2.25 -6.28
C MET A 346 11.27 3.56 -6.69
N ARG A 347 11.78 4.72 -6.23
CA ARG A 347 11.27 6.05 -6.64
C ARG A 347 11.81 6.50 -7.99
N ASP A 348 13.03 6.10 -8.33
CA ASP A 348 13.67 6.39 -9.62
C ASP A 348 13.07 5.57 -10.77
N LEU A 349 12.70 4.31 -10.50
CA LEU A 349 12.09 3.45 -11.50
C LEU A 349 10.59 3.76 -11.67
N PRO A 350 10.09 3.90 -12.92
CA PRO A 350 8.65 3.90 -13.15
C PRO A 350 8.04 2.56 -12.71
N THR A 351 6.83 2.57 -12.18
CA THR A 351 6.09 1.33 -11.91
C THR A 351 5.41 0.88 -13.21
N ASP A 352 5.47 -0.40 -13.51
CA ASP A 352 4.73 -1.03 -14.61
C ASP A 352 4.52 -2.51 -14.27
N ASP A 353 3.26 -2.89 -14.08
CA ASP A 353 2.85 -4.23 -13.71
C ASP A 353 1.46 -4.56 -14.29
N PRO A 354 1.10 -5.85 -14.45
CA PRO A 354 -0.16 -6.24 -15.08
C PRO A 354 -1.42 -5.88 -14.28
N LEU A 355 -1.30 -5.45 -13.02
CA LEU A 355 -2.43 -5.17 -12.13
C LEU A 355 -2.74 -3.68 -12.04
N PHE A 356 -1.73 -2.85 -11.75
CA PHE A 356 -1.87 -1.39 -11.58
C PHE A 356 -1.44 -0.60 -12.82
N GLY A 357 -0.79 -1.25 -13.79
CA GLY A 357 -0.31 -0.60 -15.00
C GLY A 357 0.84 0.37 -14.74
N LYS A 358 0.93 1.40 -15.58
CA LYS A 358 1.98 2.40 -15.50
C LYS A 358 1.74 3.39 -14.36
N GLY A 359 2.80 3.72 -13.63
CA GLY A 359 2.75 4.67 -12.53
C GLY A 359 4.13 5.11 -12.06
N SER A 360 4.20 5.58 -10.81
CA SER A 360 5.45 6.03 -10.18
C SER A 360 5.37 5.96 -8.66
N VAL A 361 6.51 6.04 -7.96
CA VAL A 361 6.53 6.26 -6.51
C VAL A 361 7.06 7.67 -6.23
N ARG A 362 6.26 8.49 -5.55
CA ARG A 362 6.63 9.87 -5.18
C ARG A 362 7.66 9.90 -4.06
N VAL A 363 8.28 11.07 -3.90
CA VAL A 363 9.24 11.35 -2.82
C VAL A 363 8.66 11.12 -1.42
N ASP A 364 7.36 11.37 -1.22
CA ASP A 364 6.66 11.12 0.05
C ASP A 364 6.36 9.63 0.31
N GLY A 365 6.73 8.74 -0.61
CA GLY A 365 6.49 7.31 -0.53
C GLY A 365 5.12 6.88 -1.07
N ARG A 366 4.31 7.77 -1.65
CA ARG A 366 3.05 7.36 -2.29
C ARG A 366 3.31 6.70 -3.64
N ALA A 367 2.87 5.46 -3.84
CA ALA A 367 2.72 4.92 -5.18
C ALA A 367 1.51 5.58 -5.87
N ILE A 368 1.71 6.02 -7.11
CA ILE A 368 0.72 6.71 -7.93
C ILE A 368 0.32 5.79 -9.06
N HIS A 369 -0.95 5.42 -9.05
CA HIS A 369 -1.65 4.64 -10.06
C HIS A 369 -3.10 5.12 -10.10
N ASP A 370 -3.87 4.68 -11.09
CA ASP A 370 -5.28 5.05 -11.16
C ASP A 370 -6.07 4.44 -9.99
N MET A 371 -7.11 5.14 -9.54
CA MET A 371 -8.14 4.60 -8.65
C MET A 371 -9.43 4.39 -9.44
N LEU A 372 -10.25 3.43 -9.04
CA LEU A 372 -11.40 2.98 -9.80
C LEU A 372 -12.67 3.22 -8.99
N PHE A 373 -13.63 3.93 -9.57
CA PHE A 373 -14.94 4.14 -8.96
C PHE A 373 -15.92 3.12 -9.50
N PHE A 374 -16.47 2.31 -8.60
CA PHE A 374 -17.36 1.20 -8.91
C PHE A 374 -18.76 1.40 -8.33
N GLU A 375 -19.70 0.72 -8.97
CA GLU A 375 -21.01 0.41 -8.41
C GLU A 375 -21.11 -1.10 -8.22
N VAL A 376 -21.61 -1.55 -7.08
CA VAL A 376 -21.90 -2.97 -6.87
C VAL A 376 -23.08 -3.39 -7.74
N LYS A 377 -22.88 -4.46 -8.51
CA LYS A 377 -23.86 -5.04 -9.42
C LYS A 377 -25.13 -5.49 -8.70
N LYS A 378 -26.24 -5.48 -9.43
CA LYS A 378 -27.43 -6.24 -9.04
C LYS A 378 -27.17 -7.74 -9.22
N PRO A 379 -27.89 -8.61 -8.49
CA PRO A 379 -27.74 -10.06 -8.66
C PRO A 379 -27.88 -10.52 -10.12
N GLU A 380 -28.79 -9.91 -10.89
CA GLU A 380 -29.06 -10.29 -12.28
C GLU A 380 -27.97 -9.84 -13.27
N GLU A 381 -27.09 -8.91 -12.86
CA GLU A 381 -25.96 -8.43 -13.68
C GLU A 381 -24.70 -9.30 -13.50
N SER A 382 -24.65 -10.12 -12.45
CA SER A 382 -23.50 -10.96 -12.12
C SER A 382 -23.42 -12.19 -13.02
N LYS A 383 -22.24 -12.43 -13.61
CA LYS A 383 -22.00 -13.57 -14.51
C LYS A 383 -21.39 -14.79 -13.82
N GLY A 384 -21.13 -14.71 -12.52
CA GLY A 384 -20.56 -15.80 -11.74
C GLY A 384 -20.00 -15.36 -10.40
N PRO A 385 -19.42 -16.30 -9.62
CA PRO A 385 -18.81 -16.00 -8.34
C PRO A 385 -17.79 -14.86 -8.45
N TRP A 386 -17.81 -13.94 -7.48
CA TRP A 386 -16.93 -12.77 -7.40
C TRP A 386 -17.13 -11.70 -8.48
N ASP A 387 -18.07 -11.87 -9.41
CA ASP A 387 -18.42 -10.83 -10.37
C ASP A 387 -19.37 -9.81 -9.73
N PHE A 388 -18.78 -8.85 -9.01
CA PHE A 388 -19.51 -7.94 -8.12
C PHE A 388 -19.52 -6.49 -8.57
N TYR A 389 -18.56 -6.04 -9.38
CA TYR A 389 -18.41 -4.61 -9.67
C TYR A 389 -18.68 -4.27 -11.12
N LYS A 390 -19.28 -3.10 -11.31
CA LYS A 390 -19.37 -2.40 -12.58
C LYS A 390 -18.52 -1.13 -12.48
N LEU A 391 -17.54 -0.99 -13.36
CA LEU A 391 -16.72 0.22 -13.42
C LEU A 391 -17.59 1.39 -13.88
N VAL A 392 -17.65 2.44 -13.08
CA VAL A 392 -18.38 3.68 -13.41
C VAL A 392 -17.43 4.68 -14.04
N ARG A 393 -16.26 4.90 -13.43
CA ARG A 393 -15.19 5.73 -14.00
C ARG A 393 -13.82 5.37 -13.43
N THR A 394 -12.79 5.67 -14.20
CA THR A 394 -11.39 5.70 -13.74
C THR A 394 -11.05 7.10 -13.23
N ILE A 395 -10.33 7.18 -12.12
CA ILE A 395 -9.78 8.39 -11.54
C ILE A 395 -8.27 8.37 -11.80
N PRO A 396 -7.75 9.26 -12.68
CA PRO A 396 -6.33 9.28 -13.01
C PRO A 396 -5.46 9.44 -11.77
N GLY A 397 -4.33 8.72 -11.70
CA GLY A 397 -3.45 8.72 -10.53
C GLY A 397 -3.05 10.10 -9.98
N PRO A 398 -2.69 11.11 -10.82
CA PRO A 398 -2.41 12.46 -10.36
C PRO A 398 -3.57 13.15 -9.64
N ASP A 399 -4.81 12.79 -10.00
CA ASP A 399 -6.04 13.34 -9.41
C ASP A 399 -6.56 12.46 -8.26
N ALA A 400 -6.12 11.20 -8.18
CA ALA A 400 -6.61 10.22 -7.24
C ALA A 400 -6.04 10.38 -5.84
N PHE A 401 -4.81 10.89 -5.69
CA PHE A 401 -4.12 11.00 -4.40
C PHE A 401 -3.89 12.44 -3.98
N ARG A 402 -3.67 12.64 -2.66
CA ARG A 402 -3.44 13.97 -2.09
C ARG A 402 -2.29 14.67 -2.83
N PRO A 403 -2.47 15.95 -3.24
CA PRO A 403 -1.39 16.75 -3.81
C PRO A 403 -0.17 16.76 -2.89
N LEU A 404 1.03 16.63 -3.47
CA LEU A 404 2.28 16.53 -2.71
C LEU A 404 2.49 17.73 -1.77
N SER A 405 2.11 18.93 -2.23
CA SER A 405 2.19 20.19 -1.48
C SER A 405 1.27 20.25 -0.26
N GLU A 406 0.25 19.40 -0.18
CA GLU A 406 -0.73 19.37 0.91
C GLU A 406 -0.43 18.27 1.94
N GLY A 407 0.61 17.46 1.72
CA GLY A 407 0.91 16.28 2.54
C GLY A 407 1.72 16.54 3.81
N GLY A 408 2.49 17.63 3.86
CA GLY A 408 3.34 17.94 5.03
C GLY A 408 4.45 16.92 5.29
N CYS A 409 4.85 16.15 4.29
CA CYS A 409 5.95 15.18 4.40
C CYS A 409 7.30 15.91 4.51
N PRO A 410 8.10 15.69 5.58
CA PRO A 410 9.40 16.35 5.76
C PRO A 410 10.45 16.02 4.68
N LEU A 411 10.23 15.00 3.85
CA LEU A 411 11.12 14.66 2.73
C LEU A 411 10.85 15.50 1.47
N VAL A 412 9.72 16.22 1.42
CA VAL A 412 9.42 17.14 0.34
C VAL A 412 10.14 18.45 0.65
N THR A 413 11.22 18.73 -0.09
CA THR A 413 11.89 20.03 -0.04
C THR A 413 10.88 21.14 -0.39
N LYS A 414 10.79 22.15 0.47
CA LYS A 414 9.96 23.34 0.23
C LYS A 414 10.51 24.20 -0.89
#